data_AF-Q12NL1-F1
#
_entry.id   AF-Q12NL1-F1
#
_cell.length_a   1.000
_cell.length_b   1.000
_cell.length_c   1.000
_cell.angle_alpha   90.00
_cell.angle_beta   90.00
_cell.angle_gamma   90.00
#
_symmetry.space_group_name_H-M   'P 1'
#
loop_
_entity.id
_entity.type
_entity.pdbx_description
1 polymer ?
#
loop_
_entity_poly.entity_id
_entity_poly.type
_entity_poly.pdbx_seq_one_letter_code
_entity_poly.pdbx_strand_id
1 'polypeptide(L)'
;MDFINRQLISTLQDHNKNRYRFSRRKGILGALLLSLNLSASPSYAADSETASLCPPFGWSEGLNVYLDKNATMPIDQTSNDCSFHMWSWEAFIWATALDNGVPRFMSLATPDQLFASNDSKAKKGMLRLSTRAISAHSDSTSNSTSNSASNKPEGAGAIVEADGNMLVGKNGYPVYASVHMNSAYFNTVKQNMIVNGGYQNPPTAPNDYFTVGAGVIKATWLRLDDGEKPPLGAFTTQAEVPVLTVDTANSQVVTSGDVIEVTVALVGLHVVGLTPDHPEFLWATFEHNLNAPMLDDNTFCDNLGEQGCLKVSDPNNYTFYQSNTQYDNVNLQNQEVTNKAALSFGQSSQKFSPATNVVQKNKTGGENHSPNGPANIANLNESAQGFLSALSVKTPNPQSVFSHYNLIGTVWMQPNTYVKTTTNWQGLNQANAVGSVNLANSTAETFQQQAHNNTAPINPIATDNLGNCFECHNPQSFTYQTPPSGKTALQARLVAISHVTAEGSATYAVPNSITLKSWCINKATASIVDNQAAQTVCPTVCKATNTEKVWRGEWTNTVDGSGAVCGCCNN
;
A
#
# COMPACT_ATOMS: atom_id res chain seq x y z
N MET A 1 55.58 31.33 21.13
CA MET A 1 54.71 32.46 21.51
C MET A 1 53.38 31.86 21.97
N ASP A 2 53.32 31.13 23.09
CA ASP A 2 53.62 31.53 24.48
C ASP A 2 52.60 32.53 25.02
N PHE A 3 51.75 32.10 25.95
CA PHE A 3 51.89 32.45 27.37
C PHE A 3 51.11 31.46 28.26
N ILE A 4 51.38 31.45 29.57
CA ILE A 4 50.99 30.41 30.55
C ILE A 4 50.56 31.08 31.89
N ASN A 5 49.77 30.36 32.73
CA ASN A 5 49.34 30.68 34.12
C ASN A 5 48.17 31.70 34.28
N ARG A 6 47.33 31.68 35.35
CA ARG A 6 47.30 30.80 36.57
C ARG A 6 45.91 30.69 37.25
N GLN A 7 45.82 29.62 38.05
CA GLN A 7 44.87 29.19 39.09
C GLN A 7 44.12 30.23 39.97
N LEU A 8 43.01 29.76 40.56
CA LEU A 8 42.47 30.14 41.90
C LEU A 8 42.01 28.86 42.67
N ILE A 9 41.90 28.91 44.01
CA ILE A 9 41.91 27.72 44.92
C ILE A 9 40.95 27.87 46.15
N SER A 10 40.59 26.73 46.78
CA SER A 10 39.94 26.50 48.12
C SER A 10 38.39 26.35 48.10
N THR A 11 37.67 25.62 48.97
CA THR A 11 37.82 24.85 50.26
C THR A 11 36.77 23.70 50.29
N LEU A 12 36.69 22.61 51.09
CA LEU A 12 37.40 21.86 52.20
C LEU A 12 36.88 20.37 52.11
N GLN A 13 37.52 19.28 52.58
CA GLN A 13 37.54 18.66 53.93
C GLN A 13 36.18 18.54 54.68
N ASP A 14 35.83 17.44 55.38
CA ASP A 14 36.49 16.14 55.67
C ASP A 14 35.48 15.02 56.09
N HIS A 15 35.98 13.80 56.36
CA HIS A 15 35.56 12.78 57.37
C HIS A 15 35.31 11.31 56.98
N ASN A 16 36.15 10.46 57.61
CA ASN A 16 35.88 9.16 58.25
C ASN A 16 35.89 7.82 57.45
N LYS A 17 36.35 6.78 58.18
CA LYS A 17 36.60 5.39 57.76
C LYS A 17 36.12 4.42 58.84
N ASN A 18 35.62 3.24 58.46
CA ASN A 18 35.77 1.95 59.18
C ASN A 18 35.48 0.81 58.17
N ARG A 19 36.42 -0.06 57.80
CA ARG A 19 37.07 -1.16 58.55
C ARG A 19 36.10 -2.26 59.05
N TYR A 20 36.20 -3.46 58.46
CA TYR A 20 36.38 -4.74 59.19
C TYR A 20 37.19 -5.74 58.32
N ARG A 21 37.44 -6.98 58.76
CA ARG A 21 38.50 -7.89 58.25
C ARG A 21 38.10 -9.37 58.16
N PHE A 22 38.92 -10.15 57.44
CA PHE A 22 39.03 -11.63 57.39
C PHE A 22 37.89 -12.37 56.65
N SER A 23 38.07 -13.60 56.13
CA SER A 23 39.19 -14.56 56.29
C SER A 23 39.56 -15.35 55.00
N ARG A 24 40.67 -16.11 55.04
CA ARG A 24 41.11 -17.07 54.00
C ARG A 24 40.76 -18.52 54.38
N ARG A 25 40.50 -19.37 53.38
CA ARG A 25 40.78 -20.84 53.42
C ARG A 25 41.40 -21.31 52.08
N LYS A 26 41.94 -22.54 52.06
CA LYS A 26 42.70 -23.14 50.94
C LYS A 26 42.11 -24.51 50.55
N GLY A 27 42.37 -24.93 49.30
CA GLY A 27 42.25 -26.32 48.83
C GLY A 27 40.91 -26.66 48.15
N ILE A 28 40.80 -27.64 47.24
CA ILE A 28 41.78 -28.62 46.69
C ILE A 28 41.51 -28.78 45.16
N LEU A 29 42.40 -29.50 44.45
CA LEU A 29 42.32 -29.88 43.02
C LEU A 29 40.91 -30.28 42.52
N GLY A 30 40.63 -29.94 41.26
CA GLY A 30 39.50 -30.44 40.48
C GLY A 30 39.63 -30.04 39.00
N ALA A 31 40.42 -30.77 38.23
CA ALA A 31 40.60 -30.49 36.80
C ALA A 31 39.52 -31.19 35.98
N LEU A 32 38.66 -30.42 35.31
CA LEU A 32 37.75 -30.91 34.28
C LEU A 32 37.79 -29.96 33.08
N LEU A 33 38.31 -30.45 31.95
CA LEU A 33 38.35 -29.71 30.69
C LEU A 33 36.97 -29.77 30.04
N LEU A 34 36.22 -28.66 30.11
CA LEU A 34 35.02 -28.46 29.32
C LEU A 34 35.25 -27.26 28.38
N SER A 35 35.55 -27.55 27.12
CA SER A 35 35.85 -26.54 26.09
C SER A 35 34.56 -25.87 25.59
N LEU A 36 34.03 -24.96 26.39
CA LEU A 36 33.00 -24.01 25.99
C LEU A 36 33.60 -22.99 25.01
N ASN A 37 33.48 -23.27 23.71
CA ASN A 37 33.69 -22.27 22.67
C ASN A 37 32.54 -21.25 22.74
N LEU A 38 32.69 -20.24 23.62
CA LEU A 38 31.99 -18.97 23.42
C LEU A 38 32.64 -18.29 22.20
N SER A 39 32.13 -18.59 21.02
CA SER A 39 32.27 -17.72 19.86
C SER A 39 31.59 -16.40 20.21
N ALA A 40 32.37 -15.43 20.66
CA ALA A 40 31.88 -14.09 20.91
C ALA A 40 31.39 -13.50 19.58
N SER A 41 30.07 -13.32 19.45
CA SER A 41 29.50 -12.52 18.38
C SER A 41 30.15 -11.13 18.41
N PRO A 42 30.52 -10.54 17.27
CA PRO A 42 31.06 -9.19 17.26
C PRO A 42 29.99 -8.23 17.80
N SER A 43 30.26 -7.64 18.95
CA SER A 43 29.43 -6.58 19.54
C SER A 43 29.58 -5.32 18.70
N TYR A 44 28.86 -5.23 17.58
CA TYR A 44 28.58 -3.94 16.97
C TYR A 44 27.81 -3.12 18.00
N ALA A 45 28.44 -2.06 18.48
CA ALA A 45 27.74 -1.03 19.22
C ALA A 45 26.68 -0.41 18.30
N ALA A 46 25.54 0.00 18.85
CA ALA A 46 24.69 0.95 18.15
C ALA A 46 25.49 2.26 18.03
N ASP A 47 26.06 2.51 16.86
CA ASP A 47 26.91 3.68 16.66
C ASP A 47 26.06 4.94 16.81
N SER A 48 26.53 5.84 17.67
CA SER A 48 25.93 7.16 17.87
C SER A 48 26.35 8.05 16.70
N GLU A 49 25.88 7.74 15.48
CA GLU A 49 26.15 8.55 14.29
C GLU A 49 25.73 10.01 14.55
N THR A 50 26.69 10.91 14.41
CA THR A 50 26.42 12.35 14.32
C THR A 50 25.74 12.60 12.98
N ALA A 51 24.41 12.48 12.97
CA ALA A 51 23.58 12.38 11.77
C ALA A 51 24.01 13.39 10.68
N SER A 52 24.55 12.88 9.58
CA SER A 52 24.76 13.69 8.38
C SER A 52 23.41 14.04 7.78
N LEU A 53 23.15 15.33 7.58
CA LEU A 53 21.96 15.80 6.87
C LEU A 53 21.90 15.17 5.48
N CYS A 54 20.79 14.52 5.17
CA CYS A 54 20.53 14.03 3.82
C CYS A 54 20.15 15.17 2.87
N PRO A 55 20.32 14.98 1.55
CA PRO A 55 21.22 14.00 0.94
C PRO A 55 22.70 14.42 1.02
N PRO A 56 23.64 13.46 0.87
CA PRO A 56 25.03 13.81 0.62
C PRO A 56 25.19 14.52 -0.73
N PHE A 57 26.16 15.45 -0.81
CA PHE A 57 26.45 16.22 -2.02
C PHE A 57 26.77 15.32 -3.22
N GLY A 58 26.15 15.60 -4.37
CA GLY A 58 26.30 14.83 -5.61
C GLY A 58 25.33 13.65 -5.78
N TRP A 59 24.51 13.34 -4.78
CA TRP A 59 23.54 12.24 -4.86
C TRP A 59 22.45 12.48 -5.91
N SER A 60 21.82 13.67 -5.89
CA SER A 60 20.71 13.98 -6.81
C SER A 60 21.14 14.03 -8.27
N GLU A 61 22.38 14.42 -8.54
CA GLU A 61 23.01 14.36 -9.86
C GLU A 61 23.25 12.91 -10.31
N GLY A 62 23.47 12.00 -9.36
CA GLY A 62 23.58 10.56 -9.58
C GLY A 62 22.27 9.91 -10.05
N LEU A 63 21.11 10.44 -9.66
CA LEU A 63 19.77 9.88 -9.98
C LEU A 63 19.53 9.69 -11.49
N ASN A 64 20.26 10.43 -12.34
CA ASN A 64 20.22 10.29 -13.79
C ASN A 64 20.61 8.88 -14.29
N VAL A 65 21.38 8.09 -13.53
CA VAL A 65 21.70 6.70 -13.95
C VAL A 65 20.47 5.79 -14.00
N TYR A 66 19.50 6.01 -13.11
CA TYR A 66 18.28 5.20 -13.03
C TYR A 66 17.27 5.53 -14.15
N LEU A 67 17.45 6.65 -14.85
CA LEU A 67 16.67 7.01 -16.03
C LEU A 67 17.08 6.22 -17.28
N ASP A 68 18.29 5.63 -17.36
CA ASP A 68 18.66 4.80 -18.51
C ASP A 68 17.73 3.58 -18.61
N LYS A 69 17.17 3.33 -19.78
CA LYS A 69 16.19 2.26 -20.03
C LYS A 69 16.68 0.84 -19.65
N ASN A 70 17.99 0.63 -19.58
CA ASN A 70 18.62 -0.65 -19.23
C ASN A 70 19.06 -0.70 -17.75
N ALA A 71 18.82 0.36 -16.96
CA ALA A 71 19.20 0.40 -15.55
C ALA A 71 18.54 -0.75 -14.77
N THR A 72 19.33 -1.40 -13.94
CA THR A 72 18.83 -2.33 -12.90
C THR A 72 18.13 -1.53 -11.79
N MET A 73 17.23 -2.20 -11.07
CA MET A 73 16.72 -1.66 -9.81
C MET A 73 17.90 -1.42 -8.85
N PRO A 74 17.90 -0.35 -8.02
CA PRO A 74 18.96 -0.14 -7.04
C PRO A 74 19.05 -1.29 -6.04
N ILE A 75 20.28 -1.71 -5.76
CA ILE A 75 20.63 -2.86 -4.91
C ILE A 75 21.75 -2.54 -3.92
N ASP A 76 22.03 -1.26 -3.69
CA ASP A 76 23.09 -0.84 -2.78
C ASP A 76 22.76 -1.20 -1.32
N GLN A 77 23.81 -1.41 -0.52
CA GLN A 77 23.65 -1.73 0.90
C GLN A 77 23.17 -0.52 1.68
N THR A 78 22.02 -0.68 2.32
CA THR A 78 21.42 0.30 3.23
C THR A 78 21.85 0.02 4.67
N SER A 79 22.46 1.01 5.33
CA SER A 79 23.09 0.85 6.65
C SER A 79 22.64 1.89 7.69
N ASN A 80 22.12 3.03 7.26
CA ASN A 80 21.56 4.08 8.11
C ASN A 80 20.32 4.73 7.47
N ASP A 81 19.51 5.39 8.30
CA ASP A 81 18.36 6.25 7.96
C ASP A 81 18.40 6.85 6.54
N CYS A 82 19.47 7.59 6.25
CA CYS A 82 19.68 8.29 4.98
C CYS A 82 19.65 7.34 3.78
N SER A 83 20.38 6.23 3.87
CA SER A 83 20.51 5.24 2.79
C SER A 83 19.20 4.54 2.44
N PHE A 84 18.31 4.27 3.42
CA PHE A 84 17.00 3.67 3.17
C PHE A 84 16.08 4.61 2.38
N HIS A 85 16.04 5.89 2.76
CA HIS A 85 15.24 6.90 2.07
C HIS A 85 15.86 7.34 0.72
N MET A 86 17.19 7.32 0.58
CA MET A 86 17.89 7.50 -0.70
C MET A 86 17.55 6.38 -1.69
N TRP A 87 17.74 5.11 -1.28
CA TRP A 87 17.36 3.93 -2.08
C TRP A 87 15.91 4.02 -2.58
N SER A 88 15.01 4.53 -1.73
CA SER A 88 13.59 4.69 -2.07
C SER A 88 13.36 5.64 -3.24
N TRP A 89 14.04 6.79 -3.25
CA TRP A 89 13.99 7.75 -4.36
C TRP A 89 14.65 7.23 -5.63
N GLU A 90 15.75 6.50 -5.49
CA GLU A 90 16.43 5.82 -6.59
C GLU A 90 15.53 4.74 -7.22
N ALA A 91 14.82 3.97 -6.39
CA ALA A 91 13.89 2.93 -6.84
C ALA A 91 12.63 3.54 -7.47
N PHE A 92 12.15 4.68 -6.97
CA PHE A 92 11.06 5.45 -7.57
C PHE A 92 11.44 6.01 -8.94
N ILE A 93 12.62 6.62 -9.08
CA ILE A 93 13.10 7.14 -10.38
C ILE A 93 13.37 5.98 -11.34
N TRP A 94 13.90 4.85 -10.86
CA TRP A 94 14.00 3.63 -11.65
C TRP A 94 12.63 3.12 -12.13
N ALA A 95 11.61 3.12 -11.27
CA ALA A 95 10.26 2.65 -11.61
C ALA A 95 9.53 3.61 -12.57
N THR A 96 9.70 4.92 -12.40
CA THR A 96 8.99 5.98 -13.13
C THR A 96 9.72 6.51 -14.36
N ALA A 97 10.95 6.06 -14.62
CA ALA A 97 11.69 6.38 -15.84
C ALA A 97 10.87 6.06 -17.10
N LEU A 98 10.67 7.06 -17.96
CA LEU A 98 9.82 6.96 -19.15
C LEU A 98 10.57 6.38 -20.36
N ASP A 99 10.14 5.23 -20.86
CA ASP A 99 10.48 4.76 -22.21
C ASP A 99 9.32 5.09 -23.16
N ASN A 100 9.59 5.93 -24.18
CA ASN A 100 8.58 6.39 -25.16
C ASN A 100 7.29 6.97 -24.51
N GLY A 101 7.41 7.61 -23.34
CA GLY A 101 6.29 8.18 -22.59
C GLY A 101 5.58 7.22 -21.62
N VAL A 102 6.02 5.96 -21.54
CA VAL A 102 5.48 4.95 -20.62
C VAL A 102 6.45 4.70 -19.45
N PRO A 103 6.03 4.85 -18.19
CA PRO A 103 6.82 4.51 -17.01
C PRO A 103 7.30 3.05 -17.04
N ARG A 104 8.57 2.83 -16.70
CA ARG A 104 9.20 1.49 -16.68
C ARG A 104 8.35 0.45 -15.95
N PHE A 105 7.76 0.79 -14.81
CA PHE A 105 6.96 -0.15 -14.03
C PHE A 105 5.76 -0.70 -14.81
N MET A 106 5.12 0.09 -15.67
CA MET A 106 3.98 -0.33 -16.50
C MET A 106 4.35 -1.30 -17.63
N SER A 107 5.64 -1.54 -17.86
CA SER A 107 6.15 -2.54 -18.82
C SER A 107 6.50 -3.89 -18.18
N LEU A 108 6.41 -3.99 -16.85
CA LEU A 108 6.78 -5.18 -16.08
C LEU A 108 5.66 -6.23 -16.07
N ALA A 109 5.90 -7.37 -15.41
CA ALA A 109 4.95 -8.47 -15.38
C ALA A 109 3.82 -8.22 -14.35
N THR A 110 2.57 -8.32 -14.78
CA THR A 110 1.38 -8.22 -13.92
C THR A 110 0.92 -9.61 -13.44
N PRO A 111 0.14 -9.72 -12.34
CA PRO A 111 -0.32 -11.01 -11.83
C PRO A 111 -1.14 -11.85 -12.84
N ASP A 112 -1.88 -11.23 -13.74
CA ASP A 112 -2.58 -11.91 -14.85
C ASP A 112 -1.64 -12.82 -15.69
N GLN A 113 -0.34 -12.50 -15.75
CA GLN A 113 0.67 -13.24 -16.51
C GLN A 113 1.18 -14.49 -15.77
N LEU A 114 0.78 -14.70 -14.52
CA LEU A 114 1.05 -15.93 -13.77
C LEU A 114 0.22 -17.10 -14.32
N PHE A 115 -1.03 -16.83 -14.73
CA PHE A 115 -2.01 -17.84 -15.16
C PHE A 115 -2.10 -18.04 -16.67
N ALA A 116 -1.89 -16.98 -17.46
CA ALA A 116 -2.04 -17.04 -18.92
C ALA A 116 -0.81 -17.63 -19.63
N SER A 117 -1.05 -18.38 -20.70
CA SER A 117 0.01 -18.89 -21.61
C SER A 117 0.42 -17.88 -22.69
N ASN A 118 -0.41 -16.89 -23.03
CA ASN A 118 -0.01 -15.65 -23.73
C ASN A 118 -1.08 -14.52 -23.74
N ASP A 119 -2.38 -14.84 -23.66
CA ASP A 119 -3.44 -13.91 -24.09
C ASP A 119 -3.80 -12.75 -23.13
N SER A 120 -3.30 -12.73 -21.88
CA SER A 120 -3.60 -11.65 -20.91
C SER A 120 -2.66 -10.45 -20.99
N LYS A 121 -2.00 -10.20 -22.13
CA LYS A 121 -1.19 -8.99 -22.35
C LYS A 121 -2.10 -7.81 -22.63
N ALA A 122 -2.01 -6.76 -21.81
CA ALA A 122 -2.53 -5.45 -22.19
C ALA A 122 -1.91 -4.99 -23.52
N LYS A 123 -2.65 -4.22 -24.32
CA LYS A 123 -2.13 -3.65 -25.58
C LYS A 123 -0.85 -2.85 -25.28
N LYS A 124 0.20 -2.97 -26.11
CA LYS A 124 1.52 -2.37 -25.83
C LYS A 124 1.40 -0.87 -25.54
N GLY A 125 1.72 -0.46 -24.31
CA GLY A 125 1.69 0.94 -23.85
C GLY A 125 0.39 1.38 -23.18
N MET A 126 -0.58 0.49 -23.00
CA MET A 126 -1.85 0.75 -22.32
C MET A 126 -1.92 -0.06 -21.02
N LEU A 127 -2.44 0.53 -19.96
CA LEU A 127 -2.60 -0.14 -18.68
C LEU A 127 -3.83 -1.08 -18.72
N ARG A 128 -3.82 -2.17 -17.96
CA ARG A 128 -5.02 -2.95 -17.65
C ARG A 128 -5.20 -3.00 -16.15
N LEU A 129 -6.31 -2.45 -15.68
CA LEU A 129 -6.69 -2.38 -14.26
C LEU A 129 -7.63 -3.55 -13.94
N SER A 130 -7.16 -4.76 -14.24
CA SER A 130 -7.91 -6.01 -14.06
C SER A 130 -8.23 -6.26 -12.59
N THR A 131 -9.49 -6.60 -12.31
CA THR A 131 -9.82 -7.38 -11.10
C THR A 131 -9.03 -8.69 -11.12
N ARG A 132 -8.50 -9.16 -9.98
CA ARG A 132 -7.81 -10.45 -9.95
C ARG A 132 -8.82 -11.55 -10.23
N ALA A 133 -8.73 -12.19 -11.39
CA ALA A 133 -9.72 -13.19 -11.78
C ALA A 133 -9.59 -14.44 -10.90
N ILE A 134 -10.66 -14.80 -10.19
CA ILE A 134 -10.75 -16.08 -9.45
C ILE A 134 -10.93 -17.23 -10.46
N SER A 135 -9.85 -17.54 -11.16
CA SER A 135 -9.81 -18.36 -12.38
C SER A 135 -8.64 -19.36 -12.37
N ALA A 136 -8.43 -20.02 -11.23
CA ALA A 136 -7.56 -21.20 -11.14
C ALA A 136 -8.15 -22.36 -10.29
N HIS A 137 -9.47 -22.39 -10.07
CA HIS A 137 -10.19 -23.59 -9.63
C HIS A 137 -11.39 -23.88 -10.52
N SER A 138 -11.17 -24.66 -11.58
CA SER A 138 -11.87 -25.94 -11.61
C SER A 138 -11.19 -26.83 -10.57
N ASP A 139 -11.85 -27.08 -9.44
CA ASP A 139 -11.47 -28.27 -8.67
C ASP A 139 -11.76 -29.49 -9.57
N SER A 140 -10.89 -30.50 -9.59
CA SER A 140 -11.02 -31.64 -10.52
C SER A 140 -12.23 -32.54 -10.20
N THR A 141 -12.99 -32.18 -9.17
CA THR A 141 -14.24 -32.78 -8.72
C THR A 141 -15.49 -32.15 -9.35
N SER A 142 -15.43 -30.91 -9.87
CA SER A 142 -16.60 -30.20 -10.43
C SER A 142 -16.55 -30.12 -11.96
N ASN A 143 -17.36 -30.97 -12.59
CA ASN A 143 -17.52 -31.04 -14.06
C ASN A 143 -18.39 -29.88 -14.59
N SER A 144 -17.97 -28.63 -14.35
CA SER A 144 -18.65 -27.43 -14.84
C SER A 144 -17.93 -26.86 -16.06
N THR A 145 -18.45 -27.12 -17.25
CA THR A 145 -17.94 -26.61 -18.54
C THR A 145 -18.26 -25.12 -18.78
N SER A 146 -18.59 -24.38 -17.72
CA SER A 146 -18.94 -22.97 -17.72
C SER A 146 -17.69 -22.08 -17.87
N ASN A 147 -17.27 -21.84 -19.11
CA ASN A 147 -16.16 -20.94 -19.46
C ASN A 147 -16.53 -19.45 -19.33
N SER A 148 -17.28 -19.09 -18.26
CA SER A 148 -17.91 -17.79 -18.07
C SER A 148 -17.21 -16.99 -16.97
N ALA A 149 -16.77 -15.77 -17.29
CA ALA A 149 -16.20 -14.83 -16.31
C ALA A 149 -17.30 -14.07 -15.53
N SER A 150 -18.51 -14.02 -16.07
CA SER A 150 -19.70 -13.37 -15.49
C SER A 150 -20.03 -13.87 -14.08
N ASN A 151 -20.41 -12.95 -13.19
CA ASN A 151 -20.95 -13.22 -11.84
C ASN A 151 -19.97 -13.92 -10.87
N LYS A 152 -18.65 -13.75 -11.06
CA LYS A 152 -17.67 -14.11 -10.04
C LYS A 152 -17.46 -12.93 -9.08
N PRO A 153 -17.37 -13.13 -7.75
CA PRO A 153 -16.97 -12.06 -6.84
C PRO A 153 -15.63 -11.47 -7.28
N GLU A 154 -15.53 -10.15 -7.23
CA GLU A 154 -14.29 -9.46 -7.61
C GLU A 154 -13.14 -9.91 -6.69
N GLY A 155 -12.06 -10.40 -7.29
CA GLY A 155 -10.78 -10.53 -6.59
C GLY A 155 -10.14 -9.16 -6.41
N ALA A 156 -10.70 -8.36 -5.50
CA ALA A 156 -10.22 -7.17 -4.81
C ALA A 156 -9.22 -6.19 -5.47
N GLY A 157 -8.09 -6.71 -5.95
CA GLY A 157 -6.85 -5.95 -6.13
C GLY A 157 -6.83 -4.92 -7.27
N ALA A 158 -8.00 -4.58 -7.82
CA ALA A 158 -8.25 -3.35 -8.55
C ALA A 158 -8.97 -2.33 -7.65
N ILE A 159 -10.27 -2.50 -7.34
CA ILE A 159 -11.05 -1.40 -6.73
C ILE A 159 -11.14 -1.42 -5.19
N VAL A 160 -10.45 -2.35 -4.53
CA VAL A 160 -10.56 -2.62 -3.09
C VAL A 160 -9.19 -2.63 -2.41
N GLU A 161 -9.09 -1.98 -1.25
CA GLU A 161 -7.91 -2.01 -0.40
C GLU A 161 -7.78 -3.35 0.35
N ALA A 162 -6.64 -3.54 1.03
CA ALA A 162 -6.27 -4.82 1.66
C ALA A 162 -7.24 -5.26 2.78
N ASP A 163 -7.95 -4.32 3.39
CA ASP A 163 -8.93 -4.54 4.46
C ASP A 163 -10.38 -4.75 3.95
N GLY A 164 -10.61 -4.63 2.64
CA GLY A 164 -11.92 -4.75 2.02
C GLY A 164 -12.67 -3.43 1.78
N ASN A 165 -12.14 -2.28 2.21
CA ASN A 165 -12.75 -0.98 1.95
C ASN A 165 -12.33 -0.41 0.58
N MET A 166 -13.11 0.54 0.05
CA MET A 166 -12.88 1.19 -1.26
C MET A 166 -12.68 2.68 -1.11
N LEU A 167 -11.57 3.22 -1.61
CA LEU A 167 -11.41 4.66 -1.81
C LEU A 167 -12.25 5.11 -3.02
N VAL A 168 -13.26 5.95 -2.78
CA VAL A 168 -14.11 6.56 -3.83
C VAL A 168 -13.67 8.01 -4.05
N GLY A 169 -13.23 8.33 -5.27
CA GLY A 169 -12.86 9.68 -5.67
C GLY A 169 -14.06 10.64 -5.74
N LYS A 170 -13.80 11.95 -5.76
CA LYS A 170 -14.84 12.99 -5.79
C LYS A 170 -15.77 12.92 -7.01
N ASN A 171 -15.29 12.38 -8.13
CA ASN A 171 -16.08 12.13 -9.33
C ASN A 171 -16.96 10.86 -9.24
N GLY A 172 -16.87 10.09 -8.16
CA GLY A 172 -17.64 8.88 -7.89
C GLY A 172 -17.01 7.58 -8.38
N TYR A 173 -15.87 7.59 -9.07
CA TYR A 173 -15.17 6.36 -9.43
C TYR A 173 -14.32 5.84 -8.27
N PRO A 174 -14.11 4.51 -8.17
CA PRO A 174 -13.09 3.99 -7.26
C PRO A 174 -11.69 4.42 -7.72
N VAL A 175 -10.77 4.50 -6.77
CA VAL A 175 -9.34 4.47 -7.09
C VAL A 175 -8.95 3.03 -7.39
N TYR A 176 -8.34 2.82 -8.56
CA TYR A 176 -7.94 1.50 -9.04
C TYR A 176 -6.48 1.22 -8.67
N ALA A 177 -6.19 0.07 -8.10
CA ALA A 177 -4.86 -0.45 -7.86
C ALA A 177 -4.36 -1.33 -9.02
N SER A 178 -3.05 -1.52 -9.07
CA SER A 178 -2.36 -2.41 -10.01
C SER A 178 -1.04 -2.88 -9.41
N VAL A 179 -0.61 -4.10 -9.75
CA VAL A 179 0.65 -4.68 -9.26
C VAL A 179 1.54 -5.06 -10.44
N HIS A 180 2.82 -4.68 -10.35
CA HIS A 180 3.81 -4.84 -11.41
C HIS A 180 5.10 -5.41 -10.82
N MET A 181 5.63 -6.48 -11.39
CA MET A 181 6.73 -7.27 -10.83
C MET A 181 7.90 -7.34 -11.80
N ASN A 182 9.11 -7.04 -11.34
CA ASN A 182 10.30 -7.25 -12.15
C ASN A 182 10.57 -8.76 -12.34
N SER A 183 11.43 -9.12 -13.30
CA SER A 183 11.64 -10.51 -13.72
C SER A 183 12.09 -11.42 -12.58
N ALA A 184 12.94 -10.93 -11.67
CA ALA A 184 13.39 -11.68 -10.50
C ALA A 184 12.22 -12.00 -9.55
N TYR A 185 11.41 -10.99 -9.20
CA TYR A 185 10.24 -11.17 -8.34
C TYR A 185 9.20 -12.10 -8.99
N PHE A 186 8.85 -11.83 -10.25
CA PHE A 186 7.83 -12.59 -10.99
C PHE A 186 8.21 -14.08 -11.13
N ASN A 187 9.48 -14.38 -11.42
CA ASN A 187 9.94 -15.77 -11.55
C ASN A 187 9.85 -16.53 -10.21
N THR A 188 10.31 -15.92 -9.11
CA THR A 188 10.16 -16.52 -7.76
C THR A 188 8.69 -16.75 -7.41
N VAL A 189 7.79 -15.78 -7.66
CA VAL A 189 6.35 -15.95 -7.41
C VAL A 189 5.79 -17.10 -8.26
N LYS A 190 6.08 -17.13 -9.57
CA LYS A 190 5.56 -18.14 -10.49
C LYS A 190 6.01 -19.56 -10.15
N GLN A 191 7.23 -19.72 -9.64
CA GLN A 191 7.77 -20.98 -9.10
C GLN A 191 7.10 -21.42 -7.79
N ASN A 192 6.61 -20.47 -6.98
CA ASN A 192 6.10 -20.72 -5.63
C ASN A 192 4.59 -20.47 -5.47
N MET A 193 3.84 -20.47 -6.58
CA MET A 193 2.38 -20.37 -6.54
C MET A 193 1.75 -21.50 -5.71
N ILE A 194 0.73 -21.18 -4.93
CA ILE A 194 0.00 -22.17 -4.11
C ILE A 194 -0.90 -23.05 -4.99
N VAL A 195 -1.50 -22.49 -6.05
CA VAL A 195 -2.50 -23.20 -6.87
C VAL A 195 -1.91 -24.25 -7.83
N ASN A 196 -0.60 -24.21 -8.10
CA ASN A 196 0.09 -25.22 -8.93
C ASN A 196 0.93 -26.22 -8.11
N GLY A 197 0.87 -26.18 -6.78
CA GLY A 197 1.69 -27.01 -5.88
C GLY A 197 3.11 -26.49 -5.62
N GLY A 198 3.52 -25.38 -6.24
CA GLY A 198 4.87 -24.80 -6.12
C GLY A 198 5.24 -24.41 -4.69
N TYR A 199 4.29 -23.85 -3.93
CA TYR A 199 4.51 -23.46 -2.54
C TYR A 199 4.83 -24.67 -1.63
N GLN A 200 4.30 -25.84 -1.93
CA GLN A 200 4.43 -27.07 -1.12
C GLN A 200 5.73 -27.84 -1.39
N ASN A 201 6.46 -27.51 -2.46
CA ASN A 201 7.75 -28.13 -2.75
C ASN A 201 8.79 -27.72 -1.69
N PRO A 202 9.66 -28.64 -1.23
CA PRO A 202 10.72 -28.31 -0.29
C PRO A 202 11.74 -27.38 -0.97
N PRO A 203 12.08 -26.23 -0.37
CA PRO A 203 13.04 -25.30 -0.95
C PRO A 203 14.44 -25.93 -0.94
N THR A 204 14.98 -26.18 -2.12
CA THR A 204 16.24 -26.90 -2.36
C THR A 204 17.26 -26.10 -3.18
N ALA A 205 16.84 -24.99 -3.80
CA ALA A 205 17.70 -24.10 -4.57
C ALA A 205 17.48 -22.61 -4.20
N PRO A 206 18.44 -21.69 -4.47
CA PRO A 206 18.32 -20.28 -4.11
C PRO A 206 17.10 -19.57 -4.74
N ASN A 207 16.64 -20.00 -5.92
CA ASN A 207 15.45 -19.49 -6.61
C ASN A 207 14.11 -19.94 -6.00
N ASP A 208 14.10 -20.79 -4.98
CA ASP A 208 12.93 -21.04 -4.13
C ASP A 208 12.63 -19.86 -3.17
N TYR A 209 13.40 -18.79 -3.27
CA TYR A 209 13.28 -17.53 -2.55
C TYR A 209 13.46 -16.33 -3.49
N PHE A 210 13.20 -15.13 -2.96
CA PHE A 210 13.54 -13.88 -3.63
C PHE A 210 15.04 -13.62 -3.53
N THR A 211 15.60 -12.92 -4.51
CA THR A 211 17.02 -12.56 -4.59
C THR A 211 17.20 -11.05 -4.59
N VAL A 212 18.42 -10.57 -4.32
CA VAL A 212 18.73 -9.12 -4.35
C VAL A 212 18.36 -8.53 -5.72
N GLY A 213 17.68 -7.39 -5.70
CA GLY A 213 17.11 -6.76 -6.90
C GLY A 213 15.77 -7.34 -7.36
N ALA A 214 15.19 -8.33 -6.66
CA ALA A 214 13.77 -8.65 -6.83
C ALA A 214 12.92 -7.50 -6.28
N GLY A 215 11.90 -7.07 -7.04
CA GLY A 215 11.04 -5.96 -6.64
C GLY A 215 9.67 -5.96 -7.29
N VAL A 216 8.74 -5.33 -6.57
CA VAL A 216 7.31 -5.22 -6.90
C VAL A 216 6.83 -3.78 -6.66
N ILE A 217 5.93 -3.32 -7.50
CA ILE A 217 5.35 -1.99 -7.48
C ILE A 217 3.84 -2.13 -7.36
N LYS A 218 3.21 -1.50 -6.35
CA LYS A 218 1.74 -1.36 -6.24
C LYS A 218 1.38 0.08 -6.56
N ALA A 219 0.73 0.32 -7.69
CA ALA A 219 0.38 1.67 -8.19
C ALA A 219 -1.13 1.90 -8.13
N THR A 220 -1.54 3.09 -7.67
CA THR A 220 -2.95 3.50 -7.51
C THR A 220 -3.32 4.66 -8.43
N TRP A 221 -4.54 4.60 -8.96
CA TRP A 221 -4.95 5.34 -10.15
C TRP A 221 -6.35 5.95 -9.97
N LEU A 222 -6.43 7.27 -10.08
CA LEU A 222 -7.70 7.99 -10.20
C LEU A 222 -8.20 7.88 -11.64
N ARG A 223 -9.35 7.24 -11.87
CA ARG A 223 -10.08 7.36 -13.13
C ARG A 223 -10.68 8.76 -13.25
N LEU A 224 -10.62 9.33 -14.45
CA LEU A 224 -11.22 10.63 -14.78
C LEU A 224 -12.58 10.47 -15.49
N ASP A 225 -13.45 11.47 -15.35
CA ASP A 225 -14.58 11.68 -16.27
C ASP A 225 -14.11 12.28 -17.62
N ASP A 226 -14.95 12.17 -18.66
CA ASP A 226 -14.65 12.73 -19.98
C ASP A 226 -14.45 14.26 -19.93
N GLY A 227 -13.22 14.70 -20.18
CA GLY A 227 -12.84 16.12 -20.10
C GLY A 227 -12.55 16.64 -18.68
N GLU A 228 -12.60 15.79 -17.65
CA GLU A 228 -12.06 16.12 -16.33
C GLU A 228 -10.54 16.35 -16.42
N LYS A 229 -10.05 17.32 -15.64
CA LYS A 229 -8.61 17.60 -15.57
C LYS A 229 -7.98 16.73 -14.49
N PRO A 230 -6.82 16.08 -14.76
CA PRO A 230 -6.08 15.39 -13.72
C PRO A 230 -5.63 16.36 -12.62
N PRO A 231 -5.28 15.86 -11.42
CA PRO A 231 -4.54 16.63 -10.43
C PRO A 231 -3.30 17.27 -11.07
N LEU A 232 -3.03 18.54 -10.75
CA LEU A 232 -1.94 19.31 -11.38
C LEU A 232 -0.59 18.66 -11.09
N GLY A 233 0.05 18.14 -12.15
CA GLY A 233 1.34 17.46 -12.05
C GLY A 233 1.26 15.93 -11.99
N ALA A 234 0.08 15.32 -12.01
CA ALA A 234 -0.04 13.87 -12.04
C ALA A 234 0.30 13.29 -13.42
N PHE A 235 1.00 12.15 -13.46
CA PHE A 235 1.19 11.38 -14.68
C PHE A 235 -0.15 10.76 -15.12
N THR A 236 -0.49 10.87 -16.41
CA THR A 236 -1.75 10.33 -16.99
C THR A 236 -1.52 9.34 -18.11
N THR A 237 -2.39 8.34 -18.23
CA THR A 237 -2.35 7.31 -19.28
C THR A 237 -3.73 6.74 -19.59
N GLN A 238 -3.85 5.96 -20.68
CA GLN A 238 -5.04 5.17 -21.00
C GLN A 238 -5.00 3.82 -20.27
N ALA A 239 -6.15 3.40 -19.74
CA ALA A 239 -6.32 2.11 -19.09
C ALA A 239 -7.60 1.40 -19.52
N GLU A 240 -7.55 0.06 -19.66
CA GLU A 240 -8.73 -0.79 -19.63
C GLU A 240 -9.16 -1.03 -18.18
N VAL A 241 -10.36 -0.57 -17.80
CA VAL A 241 -11.01 -0.86 -16.51
C VAL A 241 -12.20 -1.82 -16.69
N PRO A 242 -12.49 -2.70 -15.72
CA PRO A 242 -13.66 -3.57 -15.75
C PRO A 242 -14.98 -2.78 -15.71
N VAL A 243 -15.99 -3.29 -16.41
CA VAL A 243 -17.39 -2.87 -16.25
C VAL A 243 -18.01 -3.68 -15.11
N LEU A 244 -18.40 -2.99 -14.05
CA LEU A 244 -18.93 -3.55 -12.80
C LEU A 244 -20.45 -3.75 -12.87
N THR A 245 -20.94 -4.76 -12.18
CA THR A 245 -22.35 -5.11 -12.00
C THR A 245 -22.57 -5.57 -10.55
N VAL A 246 -23.82 -5.77 -10.14
CA VAL A 246 -24.15 -6.33 -8.82
C VAL A 246 -24.56 -7.78 -8.94
N ASP A 247 -23.94 -8.66 -8.16
CA ASP A 247 -24.54 -9.95 -7.84
C ASP A 247 -25.70 -9.72 -6.86
N THR A 248 -26.92 -9.81 -7.38
CA THR A 248 -28.15 -9.53 -6.63
C THR A 248 -28.47 -10.60 -5.58
N ALA A 249 -27.83 -11.78 -5.62
CA ALA A 249 -28.04 -12.82 -4.62
C ALA A 249 -27.25 -12.53 -3.34
N ASN A 250 -26.04 -11.98 -3.46
CA ASN A 250 -25.14 -11.67 -2.35
C ASN A 250 -25.02 -10.16 -2.04
N SER A 251 -25.64 -9.29 -2.86
CA SER A 251 -25.50 -7.82 -2.82
C SER A 251 -24.05 -7.33 -2.93
N GLN A 252 -23.24 -8.05 -3.71
CA GLN A 252 -21.82 -7.76 -3.92
C GLN A 252 -21.54 -7.08 -5.26
N VAL A 253 -20.50 -6.23 -5.29
CA VAL A 253 -19.91 -5.74 -6.55
C VAL A 253 -19.14 -6.89 -7.22
N VAL A 254 -19.40 -7.11 -8.50
CA VAL A 254 -18.76 -8.13 -9.33
C VAL A 254 -18.46 -7.59 -10.72
N THR A 255 -17.59 -8.24 -11.50
CA THR A 255 -17.42 -7.86 -12.91
C THR A 255 -18.49 -8.47 -13.80
N SER A 256 -18.85 -7.74 -14.86
CA SER A 256 -19.65 -8.28 -15.97
C SER A 256 -18.84 -9.26 -16.85
N GLY A 257 -17.54 -9.00 -16.97
CA GLY A 257 -16.64 -9.63 -17.94
C GLY A 257 -16.14 -8.64 -19.00
N ASP A 258 -16.88 -7.55 -19.23
CA ASP A 258 -16.52 -6.49 -20.18
C ASP A 258 -15.51 -5.50 -19.59
N VAL A 259 -14.81 -4.78 -20.47
CA VAL A 259 -13.89 -3.68 -20.13
C VAL A 259 -14.18 -2.44 -20.98
N ILE A 260 -13.86 -1.27 -20.44
CA ILE A 260 -13.90 0.02 -21.14
C ILE A 260 -12.54 0.72 -21.05
N GLU A 261 -12.17 1.46 -22.10
CA GLU A 261 -10.97 2.29 -22.10
C GLU A 261 -11.27 3.66 -21.47
N VAL A 262 -10.43 4.10 -20.54
CA VAL A 262 -10.59 5.35 -19.78
C VAL A 262 -9.24 6.03 -19.54
N THR A 263 -9.24 7.35 -19.34
CA THR A 263 -8.06 8.07 -18.87
C THR A 263 -7.92 7.90 -17.35
N VAL A 264 -6.70 7.62 -16.89
CA VAL A 264 -6.36 7.54 -15.46
C VAL A 264 -5.15 8.42 -15.11
N ALA A 265 -5.10 8.90 -13.87
CA ALA A 265 -3.99 9.64 -13.29
C ALA A 265 -3.34 8.84 -12.14
N LEU A 266 -2.01 8.73 -12.12
CA LEU A 266 -1.26 8.08 -11.05
C LEU A 266 -1.31 8.94 -9.78
N VAL A 267 -1.84 8.41 -8.69
CA VAL A 267 -2.01 9.14 -7.41
C VAL A 267 -1.14 8.61 -6.27
N GLY A 268 -0.80 7.32 -6.27
CA GLY A 268 0.07 6.71 -5.27
C GLY A 268 0.88 5.53 -5.82
N LEU A 269 1.98 5.24 -5.14
CA LEU A 269 2.92 4.19 -5.55
C LEU A 269 3.63 3.62 -4.32
N HIS A 270 3.56 2.31 -4.11
CA HIS A 270 4.55 1.60 -3.30
C HIS A 270 5.62 1.03 -4.21
N VAL A 271 6.88 1.22 -3.84
CA VAL A 271 8.04 0.63 -4.49
C VAL A 271 8.76 -0.24 -3.47
N VAL A 272 8.78 -1.55 -3.71
CA VAL A 272 9.22 -2.56 -2.74
C VAL A 272 10.31 -3.40 -3.37
N GLY A 273 11.47 -3.53 -2.73
CA GLY A 273 12.64 -4.22 -3.31
C GLY A 273 13.57 -4.85 -2.27
N LEU A 274 14.19 -5.98 -2.65
CA LEU A 274 15.13 -6.72 -1.79
C LEU A 274 16.55 -6.17 -2.01
N THR A 275 17.05 -5.40 -1.03
CA THR A 275 18.46 -5.00 -0.92
C THR A 275 19.26 -6.07 -0.17
N PRO A 276 20.60 -6.09 -0.24
CA PRO A 276 21.41 -7.01 0.55
C PRO A 276 21.09 -6.87 2.05
N ASP A 277 21.17 -7.99 2.77
CA ASP A 277 20.92 -8.10 4.21
C ASP A 277 19.49 -7.78 4.69
N HIS A 278 18.59 -7.33 3.82
CA HIS A 278 17.16 -7.05 4.08
C HIS A 278 16.19 -8.01 3.33
N PRO A 279 16.09 -9.30 3.72
CA PRO A 279 15.18 -10.27 3.11
C PRO A 279 13.69 -9.99 3.37
N GLU A 280 13.36 -9.04 4.24
CA GLU A 280 12.02 -8.46 4.43
C GLU A 280 11.57 -7.53 3.28
N PHE A 281 12.48 -7.19 2.36
CA PHE A 281 12.36 -6.08 1.41
C PHE A 281 12.29 -4.72 2.10
N LEU A 282 12.83 -3.68 1.45
CA LEU A 282 12.56 -2.30 1.83
C LEU A 282 11.22 -1.90 1.22
N TRP A 283 10.35 -1.29 2.03
CA TRP A 283 9.00 -0.85 1.63
C TRP A 283 8.96 0.66 1.60
N ALA A 284 8.88 1.27 0.41
CA ALA A 284 8.82 2.72 0.23
C ALA A 284 7.47 3.17 -0.34
N THR A 285 6.91 4.23 0.23
CA THR A 285 5.61 4.79 -0.18
C THR A 285 5.75 6.18 -0.76
N PHE A 286 5.17 6.38 -1.94
CA PHE A 286 5.13 7.64 -2.66
C PHE A 286 3.69 8.07 -2.96
N GLU A 287 3.45 9.37 -2.92
CA GLU A 287 2.14 9.97 -3.17
C GLU A 287 2.24 11.23 -4.00
N HIS A 288 1.20 11.49 -4.82
CA HIS A 288 1.07 12.75 -5.52
C HIS A 288 0.78 13.90 -4.53
N ASN A 289 1.50 15.01 -4.67
CA ASN A 289 1.54 16.12 -3.71
C ASN A 289 0.17 16.82 -3.48
N LEU A 290 -0.84 16.51 -4.29
CA LEU A 290 -2.21 17.03 -4.19
C LEU A 290 -3.27 15.96 -3.83
N ASN A 291 -2.88 14.80 -3.27
CA ASN A 291 -3.82 13.78 -2.81
C ASN A 291 -4.74 14.28 -1.69
N ALA A 292 -4.14 14.68 -0.56
CA ALA A 292 -4.82 14.97 0.69
C ALA A 292 -3.97 15.91 1.58
N PRO A 293 -4.54 16.54 2.62
CA PRO A 293 -3.76 17.18 3.67
C PRO A 293 -2.85 16.16 4.37
N MET A 294 -1.58 16.50 4.52
CA MET A 294 -0.61 15.73 5.29
C MET A 294 -0.45 16.38 6.68
N LEU A 295 -0.51 15.57 7.74
CA LEU A 295 -0.30 16.00 9.12
C LEU A 295 1.08 15.57 9.60
N ASP A 296 1.75 16.42 10.38
CA ASP A 296 3.06 16.07 10.94
C ASP A 296 2.92 14.86 11.89
N ASP A 297 3.93 13.98 11.91
CA ASP A 297 3.78 12.64 12.50
C ASP A 297 3.36 12.68 13.97
N ASN A 298 2.49 11.75 14.35
CA ASN A 298 1.87 11.63 15.67
C ASN A 298 0.94 12.80 16.08
N THR A 299 0.59 13.75 15.19
CA THR A 299 -0.26 14.91 15.53
C THR A 299 -1.73 14.80 15.13
N PHE A 300 -2.12 13.77 14.37
CA PHE A 300 -3.53 13.53 14.04
C PHE A 300 -4.32 13.07 15.29
N CYS A 301 -5.60 13.44 15.38
CA CYS A 301 -6.52 12.95 16.42
C CYS A 301 -7.69 12.21 15.77
N ASP A 302 -7.92 10.95 16.17
CA ASP A 302 -9.09 10.19 15.71
C ASP A 302 -10.42 10.68 16.34
N ASN A 303 -10.38 11.48 17.42
CA ASN A 303 -11.57 11.97 18.13
C ASN A 303 -11.51 13.48 18.44
N LEU A 304 -12.54 14.23 18.00
CA LEU A 304 -12.71 15.64 18.35
C LEU A 304 -13.09 15.79 19.84
N GLY A 305 -12.09 16.00 20.68
CA GLY A 305 -12.22 16.12 22.14
C GLY A 305 -10.97 15.68 22.91
N GLU A 306 -10.04 15.00 22.23
CA GLU A 306 -8.74 14.63 22.79
C GLU A 306 -7.85 15.86 23.09
N GLN A 307 -7.08 15.78 24.17
CA GLN A 307 -6.32 16.92 24.70
C GLN A 307 -5.01 17.12 23.92
N GLY A 308 -5.10 17.84 22.80
CA GLY A 308 -3.93 18.17 21.98
C GLY A 308 -4.24 18.48 20.52
N CYS A 309 -5.49 18.30 20.08
CA CYS A 309 -5.89 18.44 18.68
C CYS A 309 -5.84 19.89 18.18
N LEU A 310 -4.67 20.34 17.71
CA LEU A 310 -4.42 21.71 17.25
C LEU A 310 -5.13 22.05 15.92
N LYS A 311 -5.54 21.04 15.14
CA LYS A 311 -6.16 21.20 13.82
C LYS A 311 -7.32 20.24 13.66
N VAL A 312 -8.50 20.77 13.31
CA VAL A 312 -9.75 20.00 13.14
C VAL A 312 -10.17 19.84 11.67
N SER A 313 -9.56 20.58 10.76
CA SER A 313 -9.78 20.51 9.31
C SER A 313 -8.68 21.27 8.55
N ASP A 314 -8.59 21.09 7.23
CA ASP A 314 -7.78 21.91 6.33
C ASP A 314 -8.66 22.85 5.48
N PRO A 315 -8.29 24.14 5.27
CA PRO A 315 -9.09 25.05 4.45
C PRO A 315 -8.97 24.81 2.94
N ASN A 316 -7.99 24.02 2.46
CA ASN A 316 -7.72 23.83 1.04
C ASN A 316 -8.48 22.62 0.46
N ASN A 317 -8.65 22.60 -0.87
CA ASN A 317 -9.16 21.44 -1.58
C ASN A 317 -8.01 20.62 -2.17
N TYR A 318 -8.12 19.30 -2.02
CA TYR A 318 -7.22 18.31 -2.62
C TYR A 318 -8.03 17.33 -3.47
N THR A 319 -7.34 16.37 -4.10
CA THR A 319 -7.96 15.33 -4.94
C THR A 319 -8.97 14.51 -4.14
N PHE A 320 -8.60 14.05 -2.95
CA PHE A 320 -9.40 13.18 -2.09
C PHE A 320 -9.88 13.86 -0.80
N TYR A 321 -9.76 15.19 -0.67
CA TYR A 321 -10.23 15.93 0.51
C TYR A 321 -10.99 17.19 0.12
N GLN A 322 -12.20 17.35 0.66
CA GLN A 322 -13.00 18.56 0.51
C GLN A 322 -12.65 19.58 1.59
N SER A 323 -12.39 20.82 1.18
CA SER A 323 -12.03 21.94 2.06
C SER A 323 -13.00 22.08 3.24
N ASN A 324 -12.44 22.15 4.45
CA ASN A 324 -13.12 22.28 5.73
C ASN A 324 -13.89 21.03 6.22
N THR A 325 -13.75 19.87 5.57
CA THR A 325 -14.22 18.59 6.14
C THR A 325 -13.53 18.34 7.47
N GLN A 326 -14.32 18.17 8.54
CA GLN A 326 -13.78 17.92 9.88
C GLN A 326 -13.08 16.55 9.95
N TYR A 327 -12.02 16.44 10.75
CA TYR A 327 -11.16 15.25 10.79
C TYR A 327 -11.78 14.01 11.48
N ASP A 328 -12.94 14.15 12.12
CA ASP A 328 -13.84 13.02 12.49
C ASP A 328 -14.69 12.50 11.30
N ASN A 329 -14.51 13.06 10.10
CA ASN A 329 -15.25 12.73 8.88
C ASN A 329 -14.33 12.34 7.71
N VAL A 330 -13.08 11.97 7.99
CA VAL A 330 -12.10 11.49 7.00
C VAL A 330 -11.74 10.02 7.24
N ASN A 331 -11.21 9.35 6.23
CA ASN A 331 -10.73 7.96 6.27
C ASN A 331 -11.78 6.94 6.80
N LEU A 332 -13.07 7.26 6.64
CA LEU A 332 -14.18 6.45 7.15
C LEU A 332 -14.40 5.16 6.34
N GLN A 333 -14.24 4.00 6.99
CA GLN A 333 -14.53 2.67 6.44
C GLN A 333 -15.97 2.55 5.91
N ASN A 334 -16.18 1.70 4.90
CA ASN A 334 -17.43 1.65 4.14
C ASN A 334 -18.01 0.24 3.88
N GLN A 335 -17.38 -0.83 4.37
CA GLN A 335 -17.97 -2.19 4.36
C GLN A 335 -18.99 -2.45 5.48
N GLU A 336 -18.87 -1.76 6.60
CA GLU A 336 -19.77 -1.97 7.74
C GLU A 336 -21.21 -1.50 7.44
N VAL A 337 -22.18 -2.42 7.49
CA VAL A 337 -23.57 -2.18 7.06
C VAL A 337 -24.26 -1.06 7.88
N THR A 338 -23.84 -0.92 9.14
CA THR A 338 -24.29 0.11 10.08
C THR A 338 -23.59 1.46 9.92
N ASN A 339 -22.53 1.53 9.11
CA ASN A 339 -21.63 2.69 9.05
C ASN A 339 -22.26 3.92 8.35
N LYS A 340 -21.73 5.09 8.73
CA LYS A 340 -22.00 6.43 8.19
C LYS A 340 -21.56 6.56 6.73
N ALA A 341 -20.51 5.87 6.30
CA ALA A 341 -19.94 5.93 4.94
C ALA A 341 -20.31 4.73 4.03
N ALA A 342 -21.23 3.87 4.45
CA ALA A 342 -21.58 2.63 3.75
C ALA A 342 -22.07 2.87 2.30
N LEU A 343 -21.48 2.14 1.34
CA LEU A 343 -21.56 2.46 -0.09
C LEU A 343 -22.93 2.22 -0.73
N SER A 344 -23.23 3.05 -1.73
CA SER A 344 -24.26 2.83 -2.73
C SER A 344 -23.73 2.96 -4.16
N PHE A 345 -24.12 2.04 -5.06
CA PHE A 345 -23.59 1.93 -6.43
C PHE A 345 -24.66 2.21 -7.50
N GLY A 346 -24.34 3.09 -8.44
CA GLY A 346 -25.09 3.33 -9.67
C GLY A 346 -24.51 2.51 -10.83
N GLN A 347 -25.15 1.39 -11.17
CA GLN A 347 -24.61 0.46 -12.17
C GLN A 347 -24.51 1.05 -13.58
N SER A 348 -25.35 2.03 -13.91
CA SER A 348 -25.36 2.71 -15.21
C SER A 348 -24.30 3.81 -15.35
N SER A 349 -24.01 4.52 -14.27
CA SER A 349 -22.94 5.53 -14.21
C SER A 349 -21.57 4.93 -13.90
N GLN A 350 -21.52 3.68 -13.41
CA GLN A 350 -20.32 3.02 -12.88
C GLN A 350 -19.72 3.77 -11.67
N LYS A 351 -20.55 4.48 -10.91
CA LYS A 351 -20.14 5.36 -9.80
C LYS A 351 -20.68 4.91 -8.44
N PHE A 352 -19.89 5.18 -7.41
CA PHE A 352 -20.16 4.91 -6.00
C PHE A 352 -20.43 6.21 -5.25
N SER A 353 -21.10 6.09 -4.11
CA SER A 353 -21.39 7.19 -3.19
C SER A 353 -21.49 6.68 -1.74
N PRO A 354 -21.12 7.48 -0.72
CA PRO A 354 -20.48 8.81 -0.83
C PRO A 354 -19.04 8.73 -1.35
N ALA A 355 -18.49 9.86 -1.80
CA ALA A 355 -17.06 9.98 -2.04
C ALA A 355 -16.30 10.05 -0.69
N THR A 356 -15.12 9.42 -0.64
CA THR A 356 -14.28 9.42 0.56
C THR A 356 -13.65 10.80 0.75
N ASN A 357 -13.54 11.26 2.00
CA ASN A 357 -12.62 12.33 2.36
C ASN A 357 -11.40 11.72 3.05
N VAL A 358 -10.20 12.18 2.71
CA VAL A 358 -8.94 11.56 3.10
C VAL A 358 -8.00 12.58 3.73
N VAL A 359 -7.22 12.14 4.72
CA VAL A 359 -5.95 12.77 5.14
C VAL A 359 -4.83 11.74 5.12
N GLN A 360 -3.60 12.21 5.11
CA GLN A 360 -2.43 11.42 5.49
C GLN A 360 -2.09 11.76 6.95
N LYS A 361 -2.41 10.86 7.87
CA LYS A 361 -2.26 11.04 9.34
C LYS A 361 -0.82 11.22 9.79
N ASN A 362 0.13 10.61 9.06
CA ASN A 362 1.57 10.69 9.29
C ASN A 362 2.29 11.02 7.97
N LYS A 363 2.67 12.28 7.80
CA LYS A 363 3.37 12.87 6.65
C LYS A 363 4.72 12.22 6.33
N THR A 364 5.45 11.77 7.35
CA THR A 364 6.71 11.02 7.23
C THR A 364 6.56 9.54 7.63
N GLY A 365 5.31 9.08 7.68
CA GLY A 365 4.95 7.69 7.94
C GLY A 365 5.27 7.20 9.36
N GLY A 366 5.40 8.09 10.35
CA GLY A 366 5.68 7.75 11.74
C GLY A 366 7.14 7.41 11.97
N GLU A 367 8.06 8.18 11.39
CA GLU A 367 9.52 7.92 11.48
C GLU A 367 9.98 7.78 12.95
N ASN A 368 10.76 6.74 13.25
CA ASN A 368 11.22 6.39 14.59
C ASN A 368 12.71 6.04 14.73
N HIS A 369 13.45 5.91 13.63
CA HIS A 369 14.84 5.46 13.63
C HIS A 369 15.80 6.58 14.03
N SER A 370 15.50 7.82 13.64
CA SER A 370 16.39 8.97 13.82
C SER A 370 15.63 10.22 14.26
N PRO A 371 16.13 10.99 15.24
CA PRO A 371 15.60 12.33 15.54
C PRO A 371 15.63 13.30 14.34
N ASN A 372 16.33 12.95 13.25
CA ASN A 372 16.39 13.73 12.01
C ASN A 372 15.68 13.04 10.82
N GLY A 373 15.13 11.83 10.97
CA GLY A 373 14.52 11.07 9.86
C GLY A 373 13.43 11.85 9.09
N PRO A 374 12.48 12.53 9.77
CA PRO A 374 11.50 13.39 9.10
C PRO A 374 12.11 14.54 8.29
N ALA A 375 13.24 15.10 8.75
CA ALA A 375 13.98 16.14 8.03
C ALA A 375 14.80 15.55 6.86
N ASN A 376 15.34 14.33 7.02
CA ASN A 376 16.04 13.62 5.98
C ASN A 376 15.09 13.26 4.82
N ILE A 377 13.89 12.74 5.09
CA ILE A 377 12.83 12.52 4.08
C ILE A 377 12.47 13.83 3.37
N ALA A 378 12.31 14.93 4.12
CA ALA A 378 11.97 16.24 3.55
C ALA A 378 13.07 16.78 2.60
N ASN A 379 14.35 16.72 3.01
CA ASN A 379 15.47 17.16 2.18
C ASN A 379 15.67 16.27 0.94
N LEU A 380 15.43 14.95 1.07
CA LEU A 380 15.50 14.01 -0.05
C LEU A 380 14.38 14.28 -1.06
N ASN A 381 13.17 14.59 -0.59
CA ASN A 381 12.07 15.05 -1.43
C ASN A 381 12.45 16.33 -2.20
N GLU A 382 12.91 17.38 -1.51
CA GLU A 382 13.31 18.64 -2.18
C GLU A 382 14.40 18.41 -3.24
N SER A 383 15.42 17.62 -2.91
CA SER A 383 16.56 17.36 -3.79
C SER A 383 16.20 16.52 -5.02
N ALA A 384 15.42 15.44 -4.85
CA ALA A 384 14.98 14.59 -5.96
C ALA A 384 13.90 15.25 -6.84
N GLN A 385 12.97 16.00 -6.25
CA GLN A 385 12.01 16.83 -7.00
C GLN A 385 12.73 17.97 -7.73
N GLY A 386 13.78 18.55 -7.13
CA GLY A 386 14.66 19.53 -7.75
C GLY A 386 15.37 18.96 -8.98
N PHE A 387 15.97 17.77 -8.87
CA PHE A 387 16.54 17.03 -10.00
C PHE A 387 15.52 16.79 -11.11
N LEU A 388 14.35 16.20 -10.79
CA LEU A 388 13.30 15.91 -11.77
C LEU A 388 12.76 17.18 -12.44
N SER A 389 12.60 18.27 -11.70
CA SER A 389 12.19 19.58 -12.24
C SER A 389 13.25 20.18 -13.17
N ALA A 390 14.54 20.05 -12.82
CA ALA A 390 15.66 20.57 -13.60
C ALA A 390 15.74 19.95 -15.01
N LEU A 391 15.24 18.71 -15.19
CA LEU A 391 15.15 18.04 -16.49
C LEU A 391 14.35 18.86 -17.53
N SER A 392 13.36 19.64 -17.10
CA SER A 392 12.51 20.46 -17.98
C SER A 392 12.98 21.90 -18.19
N VAL A 393 14.04 22.36 -17.50
CA VAL A 393 14.49 23.77 -17.52
C VAL A 393 15.06 24.22 -18.87
N LYS A 394 15.65 23.30 -19.65
CA LYS A 394 16.24 23.61 -20.97
C LYS A 394 15.31 23.26 -22.14
N THR A 395 14.57 22.17 -22.01
CA THR A 395 13.65 21.61 -23.00
C THR A 395 12.54 20.90 -22.23
N PRO A 396 11.25 21.06 -22.57
CA PRO A 396 10.17 20.32 -21.90
C PRO A 396 10.43 18.81 -21.93
N ASN A 397 10.50 18.19 -20.75
CA ASN A 397 10.81 16.78 -20.57
C ASN A 397 9.67 16.11 -19.77
N PRO A 398 8.94 15.13 -20.33
CA PRO A 398 7.82 14.51 -19.62
C PRO A 398 8.24 13.80 -18.32
N GLN A 399 9.52 13.46 -18.13
CA GLN A 399 10.03 12.91 -16.88
C GLN A 399 9.84 13.87 -15.68
N SER A 400 9.78 15.18 -15.91
CA SER A 400 9.61 16.15 -14.81
C SER A 400 8.22 16.10 -14.17
N VAL A 401 7.25 15.38 -14.73
CA VAL A 401 5.94 15.16 -14.10
C VAL A 401 6.10 14.49 -12.72
N PHE A 402 7.14 13.68 -12.55
CA PHE A 402 7.39 12.95 -11.31
C PHE A 402 7.97 13.81 -10.17
N SER A 403 8.27 15.11 -10.40
CA SER A 403 8.57 16.04 -9.30
C SER A 403 7.35 16.45 -8.48
N HIS A 404 6.14 16.06 -8.90
CA HIS A 404 4.90 16.28 -8.16
C HIS A 404 4.54 15.12 -7.21
N TYR A 405 5.50 14.27 -6.86
CA TYR A 405 5.32 13.15 -5.93
C TYR A 405 6.33 13.24 -4.78
N ASN A 406 5.89 12.97 -3.55
CA ASN A 406 6.71 12.90 -2.33
C ASN A 406 6.95 11.44 -1.95
N LEU A 407 8.15 11.12 -1.46
CA LEU A 407 8.34 10.00 -0.52
C LEU A 407 7.59 10.38 0.77
N ILE A 408 6.60 9.56 1.15
CA ILE A 408 6.01 9.58 2.49
C ILE A 408 7.00 8.96 3.47
N GLY A 409 7.63 7.85 3.09
CA GLY A 409 8.57 7.19 3.98
C GLY A 409 8.99 5.81 3.52
N THR A 410 9.84 5.20 4.33
CA THR A 410 10.41 3.88 4.10
C THR A 410 10.41 3.10 5.41
N VAL A 411 9.97 1.84 5.38
CA VAL A 411 10.03 0.94 6.53
C VAL A 411 10.83 -0.31 6.21
N TRP A 412 11.64 -0.74 7.17
CA TRP A 412 12.52 -1.91 7.11
C TRP A 412 12.59 -2.57 8.49
N MET A 413 13.25 -3.73 8.62
CA MET A 413 13.47 -4.36 9.93
C MET A 413 14.91 -4.19 10.42
N GLN A 414 15.08 -4.29 11.74
CA GLN A 414 16.41 -4.38 12.33
C GLN A 414 17.14 -5.66 11.84
N PRO A 415 18.46 -5.60 11.58
CA PRO A 415 19.21 -6.73 11.02
C PRO A 415 19.04 -8.05 11.78
N ASN A 416 19.00 -9.16 11.04
CA ASN A 416 18.84 -10.53 11.53
C ASN A 416 17.48 -10.86 12.20
N THR A 417 16.47 -9.99 12.15
CA THR A 417 15.15 -10.28 12.74
C THR A 417 14.23 -11.07 11.80
N TYR A 418 14.33 -10.85 10.48
CA TYR A 418 13.55 -11.55 9.43
C TYR A 418 14.06 -12.99 9.16
N VAL A 419 14.18 -13.84 10.19
CA VAL A 419 14.79 -15.19 10.13
C VAL A 419 13.84 -16.31 10.57
N LYS A 420 13.50 -17.25 9.66
CA LYS A 420 12.52 -18.36 9.88
C LYS A 420 12.72 -19.26 11.12
N THR A 421 13.83 -19.14 11.85
CA THR A 421 14.24 -20.02 12.95
C THR A 421 13.90 -19.49 14.35
N THR A 422 13.44 -18.25 14.50
CA THR A 422 13.00 -17.70 15.80
C THR A 422 11.62 -18.23 16.17
N THR A 423 11.50 -18.86 17.34
CA THR A 423 10.29 -19.59 17.76
C THR A 423 9.04 -18.73 18.01
N ASN A 424 9.19 -17.41 18.13
CA ASN A 424 8.11 -16.48 18.51
C ASN A 424 7.82 -15.43 17.42
N TRP A 425 7.98 -15.77 16.14
CA TRP A 425 7.79 -14.86 15.00
C TRP A 425 6.53 -13.99 15.03
N GLN A 426 5.43 -14.58 15.51
CA GLN A 426 4.10 -13.97 15.63
C GLN A 426 4.03 -12.79 16.62
N GLY A 427 5.11 -12.53 17.38
CA GLY A 427 5.28 -11.34 18.21
C GLY A 427 6.58 -10.57 17.94
N LEU A 428 7.22 -10.78 16.78
CA LEU A 428 8.53 -10.19 16.42
C LEU A 428 8.51 -9.28 15.18
N ASN A 429 7.46 -9.30 14.35
CA ASN A 429 7.45 -8.57 13.09
C ASN A 429 7.31 -7.04 13.24
N GLN A 430 6.53 -6.55 14.21
CA GLN A 430 6.24 -5.10 14.32
C GLN A 430 7.25 -4.35 15.19
N ALA A 431 7.58 -4.87 16.38
CA ALA A 431 8.48 -4.19 17.33
C ALA A 431 9.96 -4.10 16.87
N ASN A 432 10.31 -4.82 15.79
CA ASN A 432 11.61 -4.74 15.12
C ASN A 432 11.57 -3.94 13.82
N ALA A 433 10.40 -3.42 13.42
CA ALA A 433 10.29 -2.48 12.32
C ALA A 433 10.89 -1.13 12.74
N VAL A 434 11.58 -0.48 11.82
CA VAL A 434 12.25 0.81 12.01
C VAL A 434 12.13 1.64 10.73
N GLY A 435 12.32 2.95 10.87
CA GLY A 435 11.98 3.91 9.83
C GLY A 435 10.59 4.45 10.07
N SER A 436 9.84 4.65 8.99
CA SER A 436 8.43 5.03 9.01
C SER A 436 7.54 3.89 9.53
N VAL A 437 7.40 3.72 10.85
CA VAL A 437 6.71 2.54 11.43
C VAL A 437 5.17 2.59 11.39
N ASN A 438 4.58 3.69 10.92
CA ASN A 438 3.16 3.85 10.59
C ASN A 438 2.95 3.98 9.06
N LEU A 439 3.86 3.46 8.23
CA LEU A 439 3.85 3.68 6.78
C LEU A 439 2.57 3.14 6.12
N ALA A 440 1.81 4.06 5.53
CA ALA A 440 0.57 3.81 4.79
C ALA A 440 0.42 4.85 3.68
N ASN A 441 -0.20 4.47 2.56
CA ASN A 441 -0.52 5.39 1.47
C ASN A 441 -1.97 5.87 1.59
N SER A 442 -2.20 7.18 1.47
CA SER A 442 -3.54 7.81 1.50
C SER A 442 -4.48 7.39 0.37
N THR A 443 -4.01 6.58 -0.58
CA THR A 443 -4.80 6.03 -1.68
C THR A 443 -4.77 4.51 -1.83
N ALA A 444 -4.13 3.80 -0.88
CA ALA A 444 -3.94 2.35 -0.98
C ALA A 444 -4.07 1.58 0.34
N GLU A 445 -3.97 2.28 1.47
CA GLU A 445 -4.25 1.85 2.84
C GLU A 445 -5.00 2.98 3.60
N THR A 446 -5.86 3.72 2.89
CA THR A 446 -6.64 4.88 3.33
C THR A 446 -7.28 4.67 4.70
N PHE A 447 -7.88 3.50 4.91
CA PHE A 447 -8.74 3.20 6.06
C PHE A 447 -8.03 2.50 7.22
N GLN A 448 -6.71 2.31 7.10
CA GLN A 448 -5.87 1.56 8.05
C GLN A 448 -4.70 2.39 8.61
N GLN A 449 -4.68 3.69 8.34
CA GLN A 449 -3.63 4.58 8.83
C GLN A 449 -3.66 4.71 10.36
N GLN A 450 -2.53 4.39 11.01
CA GLN A 450 -2.28 4.74 12.39
C GLN A 450 -2.19 6.26 12.57
N ALA A 451 -2.72 6.77 13.68
CA ALA A 451 -2.54 8.17 14.08
C ALA A 451 -1.19 8.40 14.77
N HIS A 452 -0.77 7.48 15.65
CA HIS A 452 0.45 7.61 16.47
C HIS A 452 1.25 6.30 16.48
N ASN A 453 2.56 6.40 16.64
CA ASN A 453 3.50 5.29 16.79
C ASN A 453 3.13 4.47 18.04
N ASN A 454 2.68 3.23 17.85
CA ASN A 454 2.28 2.38 18.97
C ASN A 454 3.50 1.91 19.78
N THR A 455 3.55 2.30 21.07
CA THR A 455 4.62 1.89 22.00
C THR A 455 4.27 0.64 22.82
N ALA A 456 3.04 0.11 22.66
CA ALA A 456 2.61 -1.16 23.24
C ALA A 456 2.70 -2.29 22.20
N PRO A 457 2.83 -3.57 22.62
CA PRO A 457 2.73 -4.70 21.70
C PRO A 457 1.35 -4.71 21.04
N ILE A 458 1.32 -4.64 19.70
CA ILE A 458 0.07 -4.74 18.93
C ILE A 458 -0.55 -6.11 19.19
N ASN A 459 -1.84 -6.13 19.52
CA ASN A 459 -2.60 -7.36 19.72
C ASN A 459 -2.99 -7.93 18.33
N PRO A 460 -2.47 -9.09 17.89
CA PRO A 460 -2.70 -9.63 16.54
C PRO A 460 -4.14 -10.17 16.31
N ILE A 461 -5.08 -9.80 17.18
CA ILE A 461 -6.52 -10.12 17.10
C ILE A 461 -7.36 -8.83 17.13
N ALA A 462 -6.76 -7.66 17.37
CA ALA A 462 -7.44 -6.36 17.32
C ALA A 462 -7.42 -5.81 15.88
N THR A 463 -8.51 -6.02 15.14
CA THR A 463 -8.70 -5.67 13.72
C THR A 463 -8.64 -4.18 13.38
N ASP A 464 -8.59 -3.32 14.40
CA ASP A 464 -8.99 -1.92 14.29
C ASP A 464 -7.80 -0.99 14.05
N ASN A 465 -6.57 -1.51 14.10
CA ASN A 465 -5.32 -0.78 13.93
C ASN A 465 -4.19 -1.69 13.40
N LEU A 466 -4.08 -1.84 12.08
CA LEU A 466 -2.88 -2.42 11.45
C LEU A 466 -1.67 -1.49 11.68
N GLY A 467 -0.57 -2.02 12.19
CA GLY A 467 0.60 -1.19 12.53
C GLY A 467 1.42 -0.75 11.31
N ASN A 468 1.90 -1.72 10.52
CA ASN A 468 2.61 -1.46 9.25
C ASN A 468 2.59 -2.68 8.32
N CYS A 469 3.20 -2.52 7.13
CA CYS A 469 3.27 -3.50 6.07
C CYS A 469 3.63 -4.93 6.56
N PHE A 470 4.56 -5.06 7.51
CA PHE A 470 5.05 -6.37 7.97
C PHE A 470 4.04 -7.16 8.83
N GLU A 471 2.94 -6.53 9.25
CA GLU A 471 1.81 -7.25 9.84
C GLU A 471 1.22 -8.25 8.83
N CYS A 472 0.97 -7.82 7.60
CA CYS A 472 0.51 -8.69 6.52
C CYS A 472 1.66 -9.39 5.77
N HIS A 473 2.78 -8.70 5.60
CA HIS A 473 3.93 -9.11 4.78
C HIS A 473 5.05 -9.73 5.63
N ASN A 474 4.89 -11.00 5.98
CA ASN A 474 5.87 -11.76 6.75
C ASN A 474 5.92 -13.25 6.32
N PRO A 475 6.84 -14.10 6.84
CA PRO A 475 6.98 -15.50 6.41
C PRO A 475 5.79 -16.42 6.72
N GLN A 476 4.81 -15.95 7.50
CA GLN A 476 3.50 -16.58 7.68
C GLN A 476 2.42 -15.57 7.28
N SER A 477 2.26 -15.35 5.96
CA SER A 477 1.27 -14.42 5.38
C SER A 477 -0.04 -14.43 6.15
N PHE A 478 -0.60 -13.25 6.42
CA PHE A 478 -1.91 -13.06 7.05
C PHE A 478 -2.97 -14.01 6.48
N THR A 479 -2.95 -14.18 5.16
CA THR A 479 -3.83 -15.04 4.35
C THR A 479 -3.73 -16.54 4.63
N TYR A 480 -2.70 -17.00 5.36
CA TYR A 480 -2.45 -18.41 5.68
C TYR A 480 -2.65 -18.75 7.16
N GLN A 481 -2.94 -17.76 8.02
CA GLN A 481 -2.94 -17.94 9.48
C GLN A 481 -4.19 -18.69 9.98
N THR A 482 -5.35 -18.43 9.37
CA THR A 482 -6.62 -19.12 9.67
C THR A 482 -7.20 -19.71 8.38
N PRO A 483 -6.76 -20.90 7.95
CA PRO A 483 -7.27 -21.54 6.75
C PRO A 483 -8.75 -21.95 6.93
N PRO A 484 -9.57 -21.95 5.85
CA PRO A 484 -10.95 -22.45 5.88
C PRO A 484 -11.06 -23.87 6.46
N SER A 485 -12.17 -24.14 7.15
CA SER A 485 -12.38 -25.40 7.88
C SER A 485 -12.12 -26.64 7.01
N GLY A 486 -11.27 -27.56 7.51
CA GLY A 486 -10.84 -28.75 6.79
C GLY A 486 -9.62 -28.58 5.87
N LYS A 487 -8.92 -27.44 5.92
CA LYS A 487 -7.68 -27.18 5.17
C LYS A 487 -6.48 -27.03 6.10
N THR A 488 -5.31 -27.47 5.65
CA THR A 488 -4.06 -27.45 6.43
C THR A 488 -3.40 -26.07 6.39
N ALA A 489 -2.92 -25.55 7.52
CA ALA A 489 -2.10 -24.34 7.54
C ALA A 489 -0.83 -24.52 6.69
N LEU A 490 -0.46 -23.50 5.91
CA LEU A 490 0.75 -23.55 5.09
C LEU A 490 2.01 -23.34 5.93
N GLN A 491 3.10 -24.00 5.56
CA GLN A 491 4.38 -23.83 6.24
C GLN A 491 4.94 -22.42 6.02
N ALA A 492 5.60 -21.86 7.04
CA ALA A 492 6.21 -20.55 6.94
C ALA A 492 7.41 -20.56 5.95
N ARG A 493 7.40 -19.64 4.98
CA ARG A 493 8.45 -19.49 3.96
C ARG A 493 8.70 -18.00 3.73
N LEU A 494 9.94 -17.57 3.47
CA LEU A 494 10.24 -16.16 3.19
C LEU A 494 9.43 -15.60 1.99
N VAL A 495 9.06 -16.46 1.03
CA VAL A 495 8.21 -16.09 -0.12
C VAL A 495 6.76 -15.76 0.26
N ALA A 496 6.28 -16.17 1.44
CA ALA A 496 4.94 -15.82 1.96
C ALA A 496 4.76 -14.31 2.21
N ILE A 497 5.85 -13.55 2.19
CA ILE A 497 5.80 -12.08 2.14
C ILE A 497 4.95 -11.57 0.97
N SER A 498 4.81 -12.36 -0.10
CA SER A 498 4.00 -12.01 -1.25
C SER A 498 2.68 -12.78 -1.26
N HIS A 499 1.57 -12.09 -0.98
CA HIS A 499 0.22 -12.63 -1.18
C HIS A 499 -0.10 -12.93 -2.66
N VAL A 500 0.71 -12.45 -3.60
CA VAL A 500 0.63 -12.80 -5.03
C VAL A 500 0.83 -14.31 -5.23
N THR A 501 1.63 -14.98 -4.39
CA THR A 501 1.79 -16.45 -4.42
C THR A 501 0.49 -17.22 -4.10
N ALA A 502 -0.48 -16.56 -3.48
CA ALA A 502 -1.79 -17.12 -3.18
C ALA A 502 -2.83 -16.95 -4.30
N GLU A 503 -2.55 -16.11 -5.31
CA GLU A 503 -3.53 -15.79 -6.34
C GLU A 503 -4.03 -17.02 -7.11
N GLY A 504 -5.29 -16.95 -7.54
CA GLY A 504 -6.00 -18.07 -8.15
C GLY A 504 -6.43 -19.16 -7.16
N SER A 505 -5.83 -19.28 -5.97
CA SER A 505 -6.23 -20.28 -4.97
C SER A 505 -7.55 -19.90 -4.28
N ALA A 506 -8.56 -20.74 -4.42
CA ALA A 506 -9.88 -20.56 -3.79
C ALA A 506 -9.89 -20.83 -2.27
N THR A 507 -8.72 -21.06 -1.66
CA THR A 507 -8.55 -21.31 -0.21
C THR A 507 -7.67 -20.26 0.46
N TYR A 508 -6.76 -19.60 -0.28
CA TYR A 508 -5.75 -18.70 0.28
C TYR A 508 -5.64 -17.34 -0.42
N ALA A 509 -6.23 -17.15 -1.61
CA ALA A 509 -6.40 -15.80 -2.14
C ALA A 509 -7.46 -15.07 -1.30
N VAL A 510 -7.17 -13.84 -0.87
CA VAL A 510 -8.19 -13.01 -0.21
C VAL A 510 -9.20 -12.55 -1.26
N PRO A 511 -10.51 -12.82 -1.08
CA PRO A 511 -11.52 -12.54 -2.10
C PRO A 511 -12.22 -11.19 -1.84
N ASN A 512 -11.48 -10.13 -1.45
CA ASN A 512 -12.06 -8.92 -0.84
C ASN A 512 -13.19 -8.36 -1.71
N SER A 513 -14.42 -8.51 -1.21
CA SER A 513 -15.65 -8.32 -1.95
C SER A 513 -16.46 -7.19 -1.33
N ILE A 514 -16.79 -6.18 -2.12
CA ILE A 514 -17.58 -5.04 -1.62
C ILE A 514 -19.04 -5.44 -1.48
N THR A 515 -19.54 -5.38 -0.24
CA THR A 515 -20.97 -5.54 0.06
C THR A 515 -21.64 -4.17 0.06
N LEU A 516 -22.76 -4.03 -0.66
CA LEU A 516 -23.43 -2.75 -0.84
C LEU A 516 -24.63 -2.57 0.08
N LYS A 517 -24.76 -1.37 0.67
CA LYS A 517 -25.96 -0.98 1.42
C LYS A 517 -27.14 -0.71 0.49
N SER A 518 -26.92 -0.11 -0.67
CA SER A 518 -27.93 -0.05 -1.73
C SER A 518 -27.32 0.00 -3.14
N TRP A 519 -28.07 -0.45 -4.13
CA TRP A 519 -27.64 -0.49 -5.52
C TRP A 519 -28.78 -0.22 -6.49
N CYS A 520 -28.50 0.62 -7.48
CA CYS A 520 -29.46 1.16 -8.43
C CYS A 520 -29.23 0.58 -9.83
N ILE A 521 -30.30 0.02 -10.41
CA ILE A 521 -30.33 -0.45 -11.80
C ILE A 521 -31.22 0.44 -12.65
N ASN A 522 -30.77 0.76 -13.87
CA ASN A 522 -31.59 1.50 -14.82
C ASN A 522 -32.76 0.65 -15.32
N LYS A 523 -33.94 1.27 -15.41
CA LYS A 523 -35.14 0.68 -16.01
C LYS A 523 -35.73 1.62 -17.04
N ALA A 524 -35.83 1.13 -18.28
CA ALA A 524 -36.35 1.88 -19.41
C ALA A 524 -37.83 2.21 -19.22
N THR A 525 -38.23 3.37 -19.73
CA THR A 525 -39.58 3.93 -19.63
C THR A 525 -39.86 4.85 -20.81
N ALA A 526 -41.12 5.28 -20.95
CA ALA A 526 -41.50 6.33 -21.89
C ALA A 526 -40.75 7.64 -21.59
N SER A 527 -40.52 8.46 -22.63
CA SER A 527 -39.71 9.68 -22.56
C SER A 527 -40.06 10.59 -21.38
N ILE A 528 -39.08 10.86 -20.53
CA ILE A 528 -39.20 11.81 -19.42
C ILE A 528 -38.70 13.16 -19.93
N VAL A 529 -39.57 14.17 -19.88
CA VAL A 529 -39.27 15.50 -20.43
C VAL A 529 -38.53 16.41 -19.43
N ASP A 530 -38.72 16.20 -18.13
CA ASP A 530 -38.11 16.99 -17.06
C ASP A 530 -38.12 16.24 -15.70
N ASN A 531 -37.51 16.87 -14.68
CA ASN A 531 -37.45 16.33 -13.32
C ASN A 531 -38.83 16.17 -12.64
N GLN A 532 -39.86 16.92 -13.06
CA GLN A 532 -41.20 16.85 -12.48
C GLN A 532 -41.98 15.65 -13.03
N ALA A 533 -41.80 15.34 -14.31
CA ALA A 533 -42.24 14.09 -14.92
C ALA A 533 -41.54 12.89 -14.29
N ALA A 534 -40.22 12.97 -14.02
CA ALA A 534 -39.45 11.91 -13.37
C ALA A 534 -40.04 11.53 -11.99
N GLN A 535 -40.43 12.53 -11.17
CA GLN A 535 -41.06 12.32 -9.87
C GLN A 535 -42.37 11.52 -9.91
N THR A 536 -43.06 11.48 -11.05
CA THR A 536 -44.32 10.74 -11.23
C THR A 536 -44.08 9.39 -11.91
N VAL A 537 -43.25 9.37 -12.94
CA VAL A 537 -42.96 8.17 -13.74
C VAL A 537 -42.11 7.17 -12.96
N CYS A 538 -40.97 7.60 -12.43
CA CYS A 538 -39.94 6.68 -11.94
C CYS A 538 -40.30 5.87 -10.68
N PRO A 539 -41.00 6.42 -9.67
CA PRO A 539 -41.48 5.60 -8.55
C PRO A 539 -42.38 4.44 -8.98
N THR A 540 -43.13 4.62 -10.08
CA THR A 540 -44.00 3.58 -10.66
C THR A 540 -43.17 2.53 -11.40
N VAL A 541 -42.23 2.96 -12.26
CA VAL A 541 -41.31 2.08 -13.01
C VAL A 541 -40.48 1.19 -12.08
N CYS A 542 -39.99 1.75 -10.96
CA CYS A 542 -39.17 0.99 -10.02
C CYS A 542 -40.00 -0.06 -9.25
N LYS A 543 -41.19 0.30 -8.74
CA LYS A 543 -42.09 -0.65 -8.08
C LYS A 543 -42.58 -1.77 -9.03
N ALA A 544 -42.76 -1.45 -10.31
CA ALA A 544 -43.10 -2.44 -11.34
C ALA A 544 -41.94 -3.40 -11.69
N THR A 545 -40.71 -3.06 -11.31
CA THR A 545 -39.51 -3.90 -11.52
C THR A 545 -39.34 -4.94 -10.42
N ASN A 546 -39.50 -4.52 -9.16
CA ASN A 546 -39.61 -5.35 -7.96
C ASN A 546 -40.27 -4.46 -6.89
N THR A 547 -41.19 -5.00 -6.09
CA THR A 547 -41.84 -4.29 -4.97
C THR A 547 -40.87 -3.69 -3.94
N GLU A 548 -39.64 -4.22 -3.85
CA GLU A 548 -38.55 -3.74 -2.99
C GLU A 548 -37.69 -2.64 -3.63
N LYS A 549 -37.92 -2.32 -4.91
CA LYS A 549 -37.16 -1.30 -5.65
C LYS A 549 -37.86 0.06 -5.61
N VAL A 550 -37.15 1.05 -5.07
CA VAL A 550 -37.56 2.46 -4.94
C VAL A 550 -36.74 3.35 -5.85
N TRP A 551 -37.36 4.45 -6.30
CA TRP A 551 -36.67 5.51 -7.01
C TRP A 551 -36.06 6.50 -6.02
N ARG A 552 -34.76 6.79 -6.12
CA ARG A 552 -34.04 7.72 -5.23
C ARG A 552 -33.74 9.09 -5.85
N GLY A 553 -34.43 9.45 -6.94
CA GLY A 553 -34.29 10.74 -7.64
C GLY A 553 -33.51 10.67 -8.95
N GLU A 554 -32.73 9.60 -9.18
CA GLU A 554 -31.89 9.47 -10.38
C GLU A 554 -32.69 9.02 -11.61
N TRP A 555 -32.54 9.75 -12.71
CA TRP A 555 -33.07 9.39 -14.02
C TRP A 555 -32.19 10.03 -15.11
N THR A 556 -32.16 9.45 -16.31
CA THR A 556 -31.53 10.08 -17.47
C THR A 556 -32.35 9.86 -18.74
N ASN A 557 -32.21 10.76 -19.70
CA ASN A 557 -32.55 10.47 -21.09
C ASN A 557 -31.31 9.84 -21.75
N THR A 558 -31.44 8.61 -22.25
CA THR A 558 -30.35 8.01 -23.04
C THR A 558 -30.36 8.62 -24.45
N VAL A 559 -29.18 8.87 -25.00
CA VAL A 559 -29.03 9.40 -26.35
C VAL A 559 -29.28 8.28 -27.37
N ASP A 560 -29.99 8.62 -28.45
CA ASP A 560 -30.28 7.82 -29.64
C ASP A 560 -30.75 6.36 -29.42
N GLY A 561 -32.08 6.23 -29.32
CA GLY A 561 -32.81 5.00 -29.65
C GLY A 561 -33.42 4.24 -28.46
N SER A 562 -32.94 4.46 -27.23
CA SER A 562 -33.31 3.61 -26.08
C SER A 562 -34.27 4.25 -25.06
N GLY A 563 -34.60 5.54 -25.21
CA GLY A 563 -35.60 6.24 -24.39
C GLY A 563 -35.08 6.75 -23.04
N ALA A 564 -36.01 7.03 -22.12
CA ALA A 564 -35.68 7.48 -20.78
C ALA A 564 -35.48 6.30 -19.83
N VAL A 565 -34.65 6.47 -18.81
CA VAL A 565 -34.34 5.44 -17.81
C VAL A 565 -34.43 5.99 -16.39
N CYS A 566 -35.01 5.18 -15.49
CA CYS A 566 -35.12 5.48 -14.06
C CYS A 566 -34.10 4.65 -13.27
N GLY A 567 -33.38 5.28 -12.33
CA GLY A 567 -32.49 4.61 -11.39
C GLY A 567 -33.27 3.95 -10.26
N CYS A 568 -33.40 2.63 -10.32
CA CYS A 568 -34.22 1.84 -9.40
C CYS A 568 -33.36 1.11 -8.38
N CYS A 569 -33.34 1.63 -7.15
CA CYS A 569 -32.49 1.20 -6.05
C CYS A 569 -33.25 0.25 -5.11
N ASN A 570 -32.59 -0.66 -4.38
CA ASN A 570 -33.27 -1.32 -3.25
C ASN A 570 -33.55 -0.32 -2.13
N ASN A 571 -34.39 -0.69 -1.19
CA ASN A 571 -34.46 -0.06 0.14
C ASN A 571 -33.11 -0.23 0.86
#